data_AF-A0A957XIT8-F1
#
_entry.id   AF-A0A957XIT8-F1
#
_cell.length_a   1.000
_cell.length_b   1.000
_cell.length_c   1.000
_cell.angle_alpha   90.00
_cell.angle_beta   90.00
_cell.angle_gamma   90.00
#
_symmetry.space_group_name_H-M   'P 1'
#
loop_
_entity.id
_entity.type
_entity.pdbx_description
1 polymer ?
#
loop_
_entity_poly.entity_id
_entity_poly.type
_entity_poly.pdbx_seq_one_letter_code
_entity_poly.pdbx_strand_id
1 'polypeptide(L)'
;MKKPIEHTTHVLMKAFIWALYLPEYPGLAVEIPIGDRYKPDVVQLDAQASPLFWGEAGKVSPQKIRSLVRRYPHTHFAIAKWDSALDHVADIVGEAVSKVRRNAPFDLISLPEDSADKFIDQQGNITITFDDIPLVRLK
;
A
#
# COMPACT_ATOMS: atom_id res chain seq x y z
N MET A 1 -9.73 -2.74 25.58
CA MET A 1 -10.54 -2.70 24.33
C MET A 1 -9.90 -1.65 23.41
N LYS A 2 -9.44 -2.04 22.21
CA LYS A 2 -8.77 -1.15 21.22
C LYS A 2 -9.24 -1.38 19.76
N LYS A 3 -10.24 -2.25 19.53
CA LYS A 3 -10.49 -2.93 18.24
C LYS A 3 -11.31 -2.17 17.16
N PRO A 4 -12.26 -1.25 17.46
CA PRO A 4 -13.10 -0.68 16.39
C PRO A 4 -12.36 0.32 15.49
N ILE A 5 -11.59 1.22 16.10
CA ILE A 5 -10.91 2.31 15.38
C ILE A 5 -9.79 1.76 14.48
N GLU A 6 -9.00 0.81 14.98
CA GLU A 6 -7.94 0.15 14.20
C GLU A 6 -8.51 -0.62 12.99
N HIS A 7 -9.74 -1.13 13.09
CA HIS A 7 -10.41 -1.80 11.97
C HIS A 7 -10.90 -0.80 10.92
N THR A 8 -11.48 0.32 11.34
CA THR A 8 -11.95 1.38 10.43
C THR A 8 -10.80 2.02 9.67
N THR A 9 -9.71 2.39 10.35
CA THR A 9 -8.54 2.98 9.68
C THR A 9 -7.92 2.00 8.68
N HIS A 10 -7.92 0.70 8.97
CA HIS A 10 -7.46 -0.32 8.03
C HIS A 10 -8.29 -0.38 6.76
N VAL A 11 -9.63 -0.31 6.86
CA VAL A 11 -10.52 -0.26 5.69
C VAL A 11 -10.30 1.02 4.89
N LEU A 12 -10.18 2.16 5.56
CA LEU A 12 -9.94 3.45 4.90
C LEU A 12 -8.59 3.48 4.17
N MET A 13 -7.52 2.95 4.78
CA MET A 13 -6.22 2.85 4.12
C MET A 13 -6.32 2.06 2.80
N LYS A 14 -7.11 0.99 2.74
CA LYS A 14 -7.32 0.24 1.48
C LYS A 14 -8.04 1.07 0.44
N ALA A 15 -9.07 1.79 0.84
CA ALA A 15 -9.83 2.65 -0.04
C ALA A 15 -8.96 3.79 -0.61
N PHE A 16 -8.11 4.41 0.23
CA PHE A 16 -7.18 5.45 -0.21
C PHE A 16 -6.06 4.91 -1.10
N ILE A 17 -5.48 3.73 -0.80
CA ILE A 17 -4.56 3.06 -1.73
C ILE A 17 -5.27 2.84 -3.07
N TRP A 18 -6.47 2.26 -3.05
CA TRP A 18 -7.23 2.01 -4.28
C TRP A 18 -7.43 3.31 -5.09
N ALA A 19 -7.88 4.39 -4.45
CA ALA A 19 -8.13 5.66 -5.11
C ALA A 19 -6.86 6.31 -5.70
N LEU A 20 -5.75 6.31 -4.94
CA LEU A 20 -4.47 6.89 -5.38
C LEU A 20 -3.88 6.19 -6.61
N TYR A 21 -4.03 4.86 -6.67
CA TYR A 21 -3.37 4.04 -7.68
C TYR A 21 -4.29 3.62 -8.83
N LEU A 22 -5.62 3.79 -8.73
CA LEU A 22 -6.58 3.47 -9.80
C LEU A 22 -6.22 4.09 -11.16
N PRO A 23 -5.75 5.36 -11.25
CA PRO A 23 -5.41 5.94 -12.55
C PRO A 23 -4.30 5.20 -13.30
N GLU A 24 -3.33 4.61 -12.58
CA GLU A 24 -2.23 3.83 -13.17
C GLU A 24 -2.58 2.33 -13.27
N TYR A 25 -3.36 1.83 -12.32
CA TYR A 25 -3.76 0.43 -12.19
C TYR A 25 -5.30 0.32 -12.24
N PRO A 26 -5.92 0.34 -13.43
CA PRO A 26 -7.38 0.36 -13.57
C PRO A 26 -8.07 -0.98 -13.21
N GLY A 27 -7.31 -2.05 -13.07
CA GLY A 27 -7.77 -3.40 -12.71
C GLY A 27 -7.54 -3.75 -11.24
N LEU A 28 -7.38 -2.76 -10.35
CA LEU A 28 -7.21 -2.99 -8.92
C LEU A 28 -8.40 -3.75 -8.31
N ALA A 29 -8.08 -4.75 -7.52
CA ALA A 29 -9.00 -5.52 -6.70
C ALA A 29 -8.60 -5.44 -5.22
N VAL A 30 -9.58 -5.51 -4.33
CA VAL A 30 -9.39 -5.45 -2.89
C VAL A 30 -9.54 -6.84 -2.29
N GLU A 31 -8.58 -7.25 -1.47
CA GLU A 31 -8.60 -8.50 -0.71
C GLU A 31 -8.94 -9.77 -1.53
N ILE A 32 -8.35 -9.94 -2.72
CA ILE A 32 -8.48 -11.19 -3.47
C ILE A 32 -7.35 -12.18 -3.15
N PRO A 33 -7.62 -13.50 -3.13
CA PRO A 33 -6.56 -14.51 -3.03
C PRO A 33 -5.80 -14.61 -4.35
N ILE A 34 -4.47 -14.76 -4.29
CA ILE A 34 -3.59 -14.81 -5.46
C ILE A 34 -2.70 -16.06 -5.51
N GLY A 35 -2.98 -17.07 -4.68
CA GLY A 35 -2.17 -18.30 -4.60
C GLY A 35 -0.83 -18.16 -3.87
N ASP A 36 -0.56 -17.00 -3.26
CA ASP A 36 0.63 -16.75 -2.44
C ASP A 36 0.37 -17.02 -0.94
N ARG A 37 1.43 -17.31 -0.18
CA ARG A 37 1.40 -17.35 1.29
C ARG A 37 0.88 -16.04 1.90
N TYR A 38 1.18 -14.91 1.26
CA TYR A 38 0.69 -13.60 1.68
C TYR A 38 -0.46 -13.16 0.79
N LYS A 39 -1.50 -12.61 1.41
CA LYS A 39 -2.61 -11.97 0.70
C LYS A 39 -2.38 -10.45 0.67
N PRO A 40 -2.43 -9.78 -0.49
CA PRO A 40 -2.42 -8.33 -0.57
C PRO A 40 -3.72 -7.74 -0.07
N ASP A 41 -3.68 -6.50 0.43
CA ASP A 41 -4.90 -5.75 0.73
C ASP A 41 -5.52 -5.15 -0.53
N VAL A 42 -4.68 -4.66 -1.43
CA VAL A 42 -5.06 -4.13 -2.75
C VAL A 42 -4.08 -4.68 -3.78
N VAL A 43 -4.55 -5.17 -4.92
CA VAL A 43 -3.68 -5.81 -5.92
C VAL A 43 -4.23 -5.61 -7.32
N GLN A 44 -3.33 -5.48 -8.29
CA GLN A 44 -3.66 -5.74 -9.69
C GLN A 44 -2.74 -6.85 -10.19
N LEU A 45 -3.32 -7.84 -10.87
CA LEU A 45 -2.58 -8.93 -11.50
C LEU A 45 -2.45 -8.68 -13.00
N ASP A 46 -1.41 -9.24 -13.61
CA ASP A 46 -1.31 -9.39 -15.06
C ASP A 46 -2.10 -10.62 -15.57
N ALA A 47 -2.04 -10.86 -16.88
CA ALA A 47 -2.71 -11.98 -17.52
C ALA A 47 -2.16 -13.36 -17.08
N GLN A 48 -0.99 -13.41 -16.44
CA GLN A 48 -0.35 -14.61 -15.91
C GLN A 48 -0.56 -14.77 -14.40
N ALA A 49 -1.46 -13.97 -13.81
CA ALA A 49 -1.74 -13.93 -12.36
C ALA A 49 -0.53 -13.50 -11.50
N SER A 50 0.44 -12.79 -12.08
CA SER A 50 1.55 -12.17 -11.35
C SER A 50 1.20 -10.73 -10.97
N PRO A 51 1.57 -10.24 -9.77
CA PRO A 51 1.19 -8.91 -9.33
C PRO A 51 1.92 -7.81 -10.12
N LEU A 52 1.16 -6.91 -10.74
CA LEU A 52 1.66 -5.64 -11.28
C LEU A 52 1.77 -4.58 -10.19
N PHE A 53 0.76 -4.56 -9.30
CA PHE A 53 0.69 -3.68 -8.14
C PHE A 53 0.34 -4.47 -6.89
N TRP A 54 0.92 -4.08 -5.75
CA TRP A 54 0.65 -4.67 -4.45
C TRP A 54 0.60 -3.60 -3.35
N GLY A 55 -0.58 -3.38 -2.79
CA GLY A 55 -0.85 -2.49 -1.68
C GLY A 55 -1.04 -3.21 -0.35
N GLU A 56 -0.49 -2.65 0.72
CA GLU A 56 -0.64 -3.09 2.10
C GLU A 56 -1.08 -1.94 3.01
N ALA A 57 -2.03 -2.21 3.90
CA ALA A 57 -2.53 -1.27 4.88
C ALA A 57 -1.94 -1.55 6.27
N GLY A 58 -1.40 -0.54 6.92
CA GLY A 58 -1.01 -0.61 8.33
C GLY A 58 0.31 -1.35 8.57
N LYS A 59 0.27 -2.41 9.39
CA LYS A 59 1.49 -3.07 9.91
C LYS A 59 1.91 -4.22 9.00
N VAL A 60 3.10 -4.11 8.42
CA VAL A 60 3.73 -5.16 7.61
C VAL A 60 5.03 -5.61 8.28
N SER A 61 5.26 -6.91 8.37
CA SER A 61 6.48 -7.43 8.99
C SER A 61 7.69 -7.30 8.05
N PRO A 62 8.91 -7.06 8.57
CA PRO A 62 10.13 -7.03 7.75
C PRO A 62 10.35 -8.33 6.97
N GLN A 63 9.95 -9.47 7.53
CA GLN A 63 10.04 -10.78 6.87
C GLN A 63 9.13 -10.87 5.65
N LYS A 64 7.89 -10.34 5.74
CA LYS A 64 6.96 -10.27 4.62
C LYS A 64 7.52 -9.38 3.52
N ILE A 65 8.01 -8.17 3.87
CA ILE A 65 8.63 -7.24 2.92
C ILE A 65 9.75 -7.92 2.15
N ARG A 66 10.77 -8.47 2.85
CA ARG A 66 11.90 -9.18 2.20
C ARG A 66 11.45 -10.32 1.29
N SER A 67 10.43 -11.07 1.70
CA SER A 67 9.90 -12.19 0.92
C SER A 67 9.20 -11.75 -0.35
N LEU A 68 8.36 -10.71 -0.27
CA LEU A 68 7.63 -10.16 -1.41
C LEU A 68 8.56 -9.51 -2.42
N VAL A 69 9.43 -8.61 -1.95
CA VAL A 69 10.31 -7.87 -2.86
C VAL A 69 11.23 -8.83 -3.62
N ARG A 70 11.75 -9.89 -2.97
CA ARG A 70 12.57 -10.91 -3.64
C ARG A 70 11.79 -11.70 -4.69
N ARG A 71 10.52 -12.01 -4.42
CA ARG A 71 9.68 -12.85 -5.27
C ARG A 71 9.12 -12.10 -6.48
N TYR A 72 8.82 -10.82 -6.29
CA TYR A 72 8.20 -9.99 -7.31
C TYR A 72 9.03 -8.70 -7.54
N PRO A 73 10.21 -8.81 -8.17
CA PRO A 73 11.11 -7.66 -8.38
C PRO A 73 10.59 -6.61 -9.38
N HIS A 74 9.51 -6.92 -10.10
CA HIS A 74 8.90 -6.05 -11.10
C HIS A 74 7.55 -5.47 -10.64
N THR A 75 7.10 -5.78 -9.42
CA THR A 75 5.85 -5.28 -8.86
C THR A 75 6.05 -3.92 -8.22
N HIS A 76 5.15 -3.00 -8.51
CA HIS A 76 5.04 -1.75 -7.75
C HIS A 76 4.39 -2.05 -6.40
N PHE A 77 5.12 -1.78 -5.32
CA PHE A 77 4.61 -1.96 -3.96
C PHE A 77 4.17 -0.62 -3.34
N ALA A 78 3.12 -0.66 -2.53
CA ALA A 78 2.73 0.46 -1.68
C ALA A 78 2.43 -0.03 -0.25
N ILE A 79 2.91 0.69 0.76
CA ILE A 79 2.49 0.51 2.16
C ILE A 79 1.88 1.83 2.65
N ALA A 80 0.61 1.77 3.07
CA ALA A 80 -0.03 2.89 3.75
C ALA A 80 0.11 2.78 5.27
N LYS A 81 0.41 3.91 5.89
CA LYS A 81 0.40 4.11 7.34
C LYS A 81 -0.68 5.14 7.69
N TRP A 82 -1.27 5.00 8.88
CA TRP A 82 -2.20 5.99 9.42
C TRP A 82 -1.47 6.86 10.43
N ASP A 83 -1.47 8.16 10.19
CA ASP A 83 -0.90 9.20 11.05
C ASP A 83 0.44 8.80 11.67
N SER A 84 1.38 8.41 10.81
CA SER A 84 2.68 7.89 11.25
C SER A 84 3.81 8.47 10.43
N ALA A 85 4.93 8.78 11.08
CA ALA A 85 6.17 9.07 10.39
C ALA A 85 6.63 7.84 9.56
N LEU A 86 7.27 8.10 8.42
CA LEU A 86 7.67 7.06 7.47
C LEU A 86 9.13 6.60 7.65
N ASP A 87 9.95 7.30 8.43
CA ASP A 87 11.41 7.06 8.50
C ASP A 87 11.75 5.62 8.87
N HIS A 88 11.16 5.10 9.94
CA HIS A 88 11.44 3.74 10.41
C HIS A 88 10.98 2.66 9.41
N VAL A 89 9.85 2.85 8.72
CA VAL A 89 9.42 1.90 7.69
C VAL A 89 10.26 2.05 6.42
N ALA A 90 10.71 3.27 6.10
CA ALA A 90 11.63 3.53 5.00
C ALA A 90 12.99 2.85 5.23
N ASP A 91 13.52 2.83 6.45
CA ASP A 91 14.75 2.10 6.77
C ASP A 91 14.60 0.59 6.54
N ILE A 92 13.52 -0.01 7.04
CA ILE A 92 13.24 -1.45 6.89
C ILE A 92 13.07 -1.81 5.42
N VAL A 93 12.30 -1.02 4.68
CA VAL A 93 12.04 -1.28 3.26
C VAL A 93 13.30 -1.02 2.45
N GLY A 94 14.04 0.07 2.73
CA GLY A 94 15.33 0.41 2.15
C GLY A 94 16.35 -0.73 2.26
N GLU A 95 16.48 -1.31 3.46
CA GLU A 95 17.35 -2.47 3.70
C GLU A 95 16.89 -3.70 2.89
N ALA A 96 15.58 -3.94 2.77
CA ALA A 96 15.05 -5.04 1.99
C ALA A 96 15.23 -4.83 0.47
N VAL A 97 15.02 -3.60 -0.02
CA VAL A 97 15.10 -3.30 -1.44
C VAL A 97 16.54 -3.26 -1.96
N SER A 98 17.49 -2.78 -1.16
CA SER A 98 18.92 -2.76 -1.54
C SER A 98 19.52 -4.16 -1.80
N LYS A 99 18.88 -5.22 -1.30
CA LYS A 99 19.36 -6.62 -1.39
C LYS A 99 18.91 -7.36 -2.65
N VAL A 100 18.15 -6.74 -3.54
CA VAL A 100 17.67 -7.41 -4.77
C VAL A 100 17.62 -6.39 -5.89
N ARG A 101 17.98 -6.82 -7.11
CA ARG A 101 17.83 -5.99 -8.30
C ARG A 101 16.35 -5.84 -8.64
N ARG A 102 15.84 -4.61 -8.60
CA ARG A 102 14.47 -4.24 -8.98
C ARG A 102 14.45 -2.88 -9.65
N ASN A 103 13.41 -2.65 -10.44
CA ASN A 103 13.20 -1.41 -11.18
C ASN A 103 11.81 -0.79 -10.93
N ALA A 104 10.89 -1.53 -10.30
CA ALA A 104 9.57 -1.04 -9.95
C ALA A 104 9.61 -0.27 -8.63
N PRO A 105 8.80 0.80 -8.46
CA PRO A 105 8.81 1.60 -7.24
C PRO A 105 8.32 0.82 -6.01
N PHE A 106 8.78 1.26 -4.85
CA PHE A 106 8.20 0.92 -3.56
C PHE A 106 7.82 2.21 -2.84
N ASP A 107 6.52 2.44 -2.71
CA ASP A 107 5.95 3.64 -2.13
C ASP A 107 5.53 3.42 -0.69
N LEU A 108 5.85 4.40 0.16
CA LEU A 108 5.42 4.49 1.54
C LEU A 108 4.60 5.76 1.67
N ILE A 109 3.34 5.63 2.04
CA ILE A 109 2.43 6.77 2.18
C ILE A 109 1.93 6.87 3.61
N SER A 110 1.83 8.11 4.10
CA SER A 110 1.22 8.39 5.40
C SER A 110 -0.08 9.15 5.19
N LEU A 111 -1.18 8.59 5.69
CA LEU A 111 -2.50 9.20 5.65
C LEU A 111 -2.70 9.97 6.96
N PRO A 112 -2.83 11.31 6.93
CA PRO A 112 -3.09 12.12 8.13
C PRO A 112 -4.31 11.64 8.93
N GLU A 113 -4.35 11.93 10.24
CA GLU A 113 -5.46 11.48 11.10
C GLU A 113 -6.86 11.92 10.63
N ASP A 114 -6.94 13.07 9.95
CA ASP A 114 -8.16 13.68 9.44
C ASP A 114 -8.45 13.31 7.97
N SER A 115 -7.76 12.31 7.41
CA SER A 115 -7.92 11.88 6.01
C SER A 115 -9.37 11.50 5.66
N ALA A 116 -10.10 10.88 6.59
CA ALA A 116 -11.49 10.50 6.35
C ALA A 116 -12.37 11.74 6.10
N ASP A 117 -12.21 12.77 6.92
CA ASP A 117 -12.99 14.00 6.84
C ASP A 117 -12.56 14.88 5.66
N LYS A 118 -11.26 14.84 5.30
CA LYS A 118 -10.71 15.63 4.19
C LYS A 118 -11.04 15.06 2.81
N PHE A 119 -10.94 13.75 2.65
CA PHE A 119 -10.90 13.13 1.34
C PHE A 119 -12.15 12.34 0.98
N ILE A 120 -13.10 12.19 1.91
CA ILE A 120 -14.36 11.48 1.68
C ILE A 120 -15.52 12.46 1.87
N ASP A 121 -16.31 12.65 0.82
CA ASP A 121 -17.50 13.50 0.90
C ASP A 121 -18.69 12.79 1.57
N GLN A 122 -19.79 13.52 1.76
CA GLN A 122 -21.02 12.97 2.37
C GLN A 122 -21.69 11.85 1.54
N GLN A 123 -21.30 11.70 0.27
CA GLN A 123 -21.80 10.67 -0.64
C GLN A 123 -20.86 9.45 -0.68
N GLY A 124 -19.71 9.52 -0.01
CA GLY A 124 -18.70 8.47 0.02
C GLY A 124 -17.71 8.54 -1.15
N ASN A 125 -17.70 9.62 -1.94
CA ASN A 125 -16.72 9.78 -3.01
C ASN A 125 -15.35 10.11 -2.41
N ILE A 126 -14.31 9.45 -2.92
CA ILE A 126 -12.93 9.66 -2.49
C ILE A 126 -12.23 10.59 -3.48
N THR A 127 -11.68 11.71 -2.99
CA THR A 127 -10.84 12.63 -3.78
C THR A 127 -9.51 12.82 -3.05
N ILE A 128 -8.44 12.25 -3.60
CA ILE A 128 -7.09 12.28 -3.02
C ILE A 128 -6.05 12.15 -4.13
N THR A 129 -4.93 12.85 -3.99
CA THR A 129 -3.75 12.77 -4.86
C THR A 129 -2.48 12.57 -4.04
N PHE A 130 -1.37 12.23 -4.70
CA PHE A 130 -0.07 12.11 -4.03
C PHE A 130 0.46 13.45 -3.49
N ASP A 131 0.00 14.59 -4.02
CA ASP A 131 0.40 15.91 -3.54
C ASP A 131 -0.28 16.27 -2.21
N ASP A 132 -1.36 15.56 -1.85
CA ASP A 132 -2.13 15.80 -0.61
C ASP A 132 -1.53 15.11 0.62
N ILE A 133 -0.56 14.20 0.43
CA ILE A 133 -0.08 13.32 1.49
C ILE A 133 1.45 13.14 1.48
N PRO A 134 2.07 12.89 2.64
CA PRO A 134 3.45 12.45 2.70
C PRO A 134 3.68 11.13 1.93
N LEU A 135 4.64 11.17 1.00
CA LEU A 135 5.10 10.03 0.20
C LEU A 135 6.62 9.91 0.28
N VAL A 136 7.11 8.70 0.54
CA VAL A 136 8.51 8.31 0.33
C VAL A 136 8.53 7.20 -0.72
N ARG A 137 9.22 7.46 -1.84
CA ARG A 137 9.40 6.49 -2.93
C ARG A 137 10.82 5.93 -2.94
N LEU A 138 10.92 4.60 -2.83
CA LEU A 138 12.17 3.84 -2.89
C LEU A 138 12.27 3.11 -4.24
N LYS A 139 13.49 2.93 -4.74
CA LYS A 139 13.81 2.18 -5.98
C LYS A 139 14.75 1.03 -5.67
#